data_AF-A0AAD4QRA5-F1
#
_entry.id   AF-A0AAD4QRA5-F1
#
_cell.length_a   1.000
_cell.length_b   1.000
_cell.length_c   1.000
_cell.angle_alpha   90.00
_cell.angle_beta   90.00
_cell.angle_gamma   90.00
#
_symmetry.space_group_name_H-M   'P 1'
#
loop_
_entity.id
_entity.type
_entity.pdbx_description
1 polymer ?
#
loop_
_entity_poly.entity_id
_entity_poly.type
_entity_poly.pdbx_seq_one_letter_code
_entity_poly.pdbx_strand_id
1 'polypeptide(L)'
;MRLSVPNIPSSILAIASQRNAPSISTPEAVQRIASFLSSGRAAVLTGAGVSVDSGVKAYRGKDGRYMNPDYKPIFYQELIEDSPRGHSFRQRYWLRAYIGFLPVRRTLPNPTHFAIAALQRAGIVGPLITQNVDGLHHAALRHALTETEVDARILELHGSIFKVHCQHGHVYPRAVFQERLGQANPRWHAYLSELERTGSQPRQIPMAMYVVVVLDESVSYDDFVVPDCPDCNAEGRRNRSCALPTCYFMKPDFVFFGETISQVVKDRSYSIVEDADRLFILGTTLATYSAFRLLKHALELRKPVLYLNVGPTRADGLPGVDKLDIRTGTVMTDVVHAGTQARNDPVLRDMLLSGVVKPHVEDEQ
;
A
#
# COMPACT_ATOMS: atom_id res chain seq x y z
N MET A 1 -0.97 15.95 21.95
CA MET A 1 -1.56 14.62 21.67
C MET A 1 -0.41 13.69 21.27
N ARG A 2 -0.21 12.54 21.94
CA ARG A 2 0.83 11.58 21.50
C ARG A 2 0.39 10.98 20.17
N LEU A 3 1.20 11.15 19.12
CA LEU A 3 0.98 10.46 17.84
C LEU A 3 1.12 8.96 18.08
N SER A 4 0.17 8.18 17.58
CA SER A 4 0.19 6.73 17.65
C SER A 4 -0.24 6.12 16.33
N VAL A 5 0.20 4.89 16.09
CA VAL A 5 -0.26 4.11 14.94
C VAL A 5 -1.75 3.81 15.14
N PRO A 6 -2.65 4.23 14.23
CA PRO A 6 -4.08 3.98 14.39
C PRO A 6 -4.38 2.48 14.52
N ASN A 7 -5.31 2.09 15.38
CA ASN A 7 -5.73 0.70 15.50
C ASN A 7 -7.26 0.58 15.44
N ILE A 8 -7.77 -0.63 15.23
CA ILE A 8 -9.21 -0.90 15.37
C ILE A 8 -9.56 -0.68 16.85
N PRO A 9 -10.58 0.14 17.17
CA PRO A 9 -11.01 0.36 18.55
C PRO A 9 -11.34 -0.97 19.24
N SER A 10 -10.90 -1.13 20.49
CA SER A 10 -11.10 -2.38 21.26
C SER A 10 -12.57 -2.76 21.41
N SER A 11 -13.47 -1.78 21.49
CA SER A 11 -14.92 -2.01 21.50
C SER A 11 -15.42 -2.71 20.23
N ILE A 12 -14.86 -2.36 19.07
CA ILE A 12 -15.20 -3.00 17.79
C ILE A 12 -14.63 -4.42 17.74
N LEU A 13 -13.40 -4.62 18.23
CA LEU A 13 -12.79 -5.95 18.30
C LEU A 13 -13.61 -6.91 19.18
N ALA A 14 -14.13 -6.44 20.31
CA ALA A 14 -14.99 -7.23 21.19
C ALA A 14 -16.29 -7.64 20.48
N ILE A 15 -16.92 -6.72 19.74
CA ILE A 15 -18.12 -7.01 18.94
C ILE A 15 -17.80 -8.05 17.85
N ALA A 16 -16.66 -7.88 17.15
CA ALA A 16 -16.25 -8.80 16.10
C ALA A 16 -15.99 -10.22 16.63
N SER A 17 -15.37 -10.37 17.81
CA SER A 17 -15.14 -11.68 18.44
C SER A 17 -16.42 -12.38 18.90
N GLN A 18 -17.51 -11.64 19.10
CA GLN A 18 -18.81 -12.17 19.51
C GLN A 18 -19.72 -12.50 18.31
N ARG A 19 -19.37 -12.02 17.10
CA ARG A 19 -20.13 -12.34 15.88
C ARG A 19 -19.72 -13.72 15.37
N ASN A 20 -20.61 -14.68 15.52
CA ASN A 20 -20.63 -15.87 14.65
C ASN A 20 -21.18 -15.46 13.28
N ALA A 21 -20.38 -14.77 12.47
CA ALA A 21 -20.75 -14.50 11.09
C ALA A 21 -20.83 -15.85 10.35
N PRO A 22 -21.97 -16.19 9.70
CA PRO A 22 -22.05 -17.42 8.94
C PRO A 22 -20.98 -17.41 7.84
N SER A 23 -20.26 -18.53 7.71
CA SER A 23 -19.30 -18.69 6.63
C SER A 23 -20.05 -18.69 5.31
N ILE A 24 -19.68 -17.79 4.41
CA ILE A 24 -20.23 -17.74 3.06
C ILE A 24 -19.45 -18.71 2.17
N SER A 25 -20.16 -19.47 1.32
CA SER A 25 -19.50 -20.33 0.34
C SER A 25 -18.88 -19.49 -0.79
N THR A 26 -17.79 -19.97 -1.39
CA THR A 26 -17.16 -19.30 -2.54
C THR A 26 -18.14 -18.99 -3.68
N PRO A 27 -18.98 -19.94 -4.15
CA PRO A 27 -19.94 -19.65 -5.23
C PRO A 27 -20.98 -18.60 -4.85
N GLU A 28 -21.49 -18.63 -3.62
CA GLU A 28 -22.44 -17.63 -3.13
C GLU A 28 -21.81 -16.24 -3.04
N ALA A 29 -20.58 -16.15 -2.54
CA ALA A 29 -19.83 -14.91 -2.49
C ALA A 29 -19.62 -14.32 -3.90
N VAL A 30 -19.20 -15.15 -4.86
CA VAL A 30 -19.04 -14.75 -6.27
C VAL A 30 -20.33 -14.18 -6.83
N GLN A 31 -21.46 -14.86 -6.65
CA GLN A 31 -22.77 -14.38 -7.13
C GLN A 31 -23.18 -13.05 -6.49
N ARG A 32 -23.00 -12.90 -5.17
CA ARG A 32 -23.32 -11.66 -4.45
C ARG A 32 -22.46 -10.49 -4.93
N ILE A 33 -21.16 -10.71 -5.11
CA ILE A 33 -20.25 -9.69 -5.61
C ILE A 33 -20.61 -9.31 -7.05
N ALA A 34 -20.82 -10.29 -7.93
CA ALA A 34 -21.18 -10.04 -9.33
C ALA A 34 -22.51 -9.26 -9.44
N SER A 35 -23.52 -9.62 -8.65
CA SER A 35 -24.81 -8.91 -8.57
C SER A 35 -24.65 -7.48 -8.04
N PHE A 36 -23.80 -7.29 -7.01
CA PHE A 36 -23.48 -5.97 -6.50
C PHE A 36 -22.80 -5.10 -7.57
N LEU A 37 -21.87 -5.65 -8.34
CA LEU A 37 -21.13 -4.91 -9.37
C LEU A 37 -21.95 -4.64 -10.63
N SER A 38 -22.92 -5.49 -10.98
CA SER A 38 -23.78 -5.30 -12.15
C SER A 38 -24.87 -4.24 -11.94
N SER A 39 -25.17 -3.89 -10.70
CA SER A 39 -26.26 -2.99 -10.32
C SER A 39 -25.87 -1.50 -10.30
N GLY A 40 -24.70 -1.13 -10.81
CA GLY A 40 -24.24 0.25 -10.89
C GLY A 40 -22.72 0.37 -10.85
N ARG A 41 -22.19 1.51 -11.28
CA ARG A 41 -20.74 1.74 -11.35
C ARG A 41 -20.16 1.89 -9.95
N ALA A 42 -19.31 0.95 -9.54
CA ALA A 42 -18.68 0.98 -8.22
C ALA A 42 -17.36 1.76 -8.21
N ALA A 43 -17.15 2.61 -7.20
CA ALA A 43 -15.81 3.03 -6.80
C ALA A 43 -15.14 1.90 -6.02
N VAL A 44 -13.86 1.66 -6.26
CA VAL A 44 -13.12 0.59 -5.56
C VAL A 44 -12.18 1.21 -4.54
N LEU A 45 -12.15 0.67 -3.32
CA LEU A 45 -11.19 1.06 -2.27
C LEU A 45 -10.40 -0.16 -1.80
N THR A 46 -9.08 -0.13 -1.93
CA THR A 46 -8.20 -1.24 -1.52
C THR A 46 -7.24 -0.87 -0.39
N GLY A 47 -6.73 -1.88 0.30
CA GLY A 47 -5.57 -1.77 1.19
C GLY A 47 -4.69 -3.02 1.16
N ALA A 48 -3.78 -3.14 2.13
CA ALA A 48 -2.66 -4.09 2.05
C ALA A 48 -3.07 -5.56 1.96
N GLY A 49 -4.29 -5.91 2.37
CA GLY A 49 -4.84 -7.26 2.28
C GLY A 49 -4.92 -7.80 0.85
N VAL A 50 -5.09 -6.94 -0.17
CA VAL A 50 -5.10 -7.39 -1.57
C VAL A 50 -3.71 -7.79 -2.08
N SER A 51 -2.66 -7.33 -1.40
CA SER A 51 -1.26 -7.60 -1.77
C SER A 51 -0.66 -8.81 -1.05
N VAL A 52 -1.42 -9.47 -0.17
CA VAL A 52 -0.91 -10.60 0.62
C VAL A 52 -0.49 -11.78 -0.26
N ASP A 53 -1.31 -12.14 -1.25
CA ASP A 53 -1.00 -13.26 -2.16
C ASP A 53 0.18 -12.94 -3.12
N SER A 54 0.61 -11.67 -3.21
CA SER A 54 1.86 -11.27 -3.89
C SER A 54 3.11 -11.53 -3.03
N GLY A 55 2.91 -12.01 -1.81
CA GLY A 55 3.89 -11.97 -0.76
C GLY A 55 4.18 -10.52 -0.37
N VAL A 56 3.18 -9.74 0.02
CA VAL A 56 3.35 -8.50 0.79
C VAL A 56 2.63 -8.68 2.11
N LYS A 57 3.34 -8.60 3.24
CA LYS A 57 2.68 -8.86 4.52
C LYS A 57 1.73 -7.70 4.85
N ALA A 58 0.56 -8.00 5.39
CA ALA A 58 -0.37 -6.97 5.85
C ALA A 58 0.17 -6.23 7.09
N TYR A 59 -0.33 -5.01 7.33
CA TYR A 59 0.09 -4.22 8.49
C TYR A 59 -0.57 -4.66 9.82
N ARG A 60 -1.77 -5.26 9.75
CA ARG A 60 -2.60 -5.71 10.88
C ARG A 60 -3.19 -7.09 10.54
N GLY A 61 -3.75 -7.76 11.55
CA GLY A 61 -4.22 -9.15 11.46
C GLY A 61 -3.31 -10.08 12.26
N LYS A 62 -3.59 -11.39 12.22
CA LYS A 62 -2.85 -12.44 12.98
C LYS A 62 -1.33 -12.30 12.83
N ASP A 63 -0.85 -12.06 11.60
CA ASP A 63 0.57 -11.88 11.27
C ASP A 63 0.94 -10.45 10.83
N GLY A 64 0.13 -9.47 11.25
CA GLY A 64 0.27 -8.09 10.82
C GLY A 64 1.54 -7.42 11.34
N ARG A 65 2.17 -6.55 10.53
CA ARG A 65 3.40 -5.83 10.89
C ARG A 65 3.39 -5.18 12.28
N TYR A 66 2.31 -4.48 12.61
CA TYR A 66 2.18 -3.71 13.85
C TYR A 66 1.85 -4.59 15.07
N MET A 67 1.67 -5.90 14.87
CA MET A 67 1.58 -6.86 15.98
C MET A 67 2.95 -7.20 16.57
N ASN A 68 4.04 -6.89 15.84
CA ASN A 68 5.39 -7.04 16.35
C ASN A 68 5.75 -5.86 17.27
N PRO A 69 6.01 -6.09 18.57
CA PRO A 69 6.29 -5.04 19.54
C PRO A 69 7.61 -4.28 19.27
N ASP A 70 8.55 -4.90 18.57
CA ASP A 70 9.87 -4.34 18.27
C ASP A 70 9.84 -3.39 17.06
N TYR A 71 8.71 -3.30 16.37
CA TYR A 71 8.56 -2.42 15.23
C TYR A 71 7.87 -1.11 15.58
N LYS A 72 8.66 -0.04 15.52
CA LYS A 72 8.19 1.33 15.63
C LYS A 72 8.35 2.01 14.27
N PRO A 73 7.27 2.39 13.58
CA PRO A 73 7.38 3.19 12.38
C PRO A 73 7.93 4.57 12.74
N ILE A 74 8.68 5.18 11.83
CA ILE A 74 9.03 6.60 11.94
C ILE A 74 7.77 7.44 11.71
N PHE A 75 7.56 8.45 12.54
CA PHE A 75 6.52 9.45 12.36
C PHE A 75 7.02 10.62 11.51
N TYR A 76 6.11 11.30 10.82
CA TYR A 76 6.44 12.42 9.94
C TYR A 76 7.25 13.51 10.67
N GLN A 77 6.86 13.84 11.90
CA GLN A 77 7.53 14.86 12.71
C GLN A 77 8.98 14.49 13.05
N GLU A 78 9.30 13.20 13.23
CA GLU A 78 10.67 12.72 13.46
C GLU A 78 11.52 12.83 12.18
N LEU A 79 10.90 12.60 11.02
CA LEU A 79 11.58 12.68 9.73
C LEU A 79 11.98 14.12 9.36
N ILE A 80 11.07 15.08 9.60
CA ILE A 80 11.26 16.49 9.21
C ILE A 80 11.96 17.34 10.28
N GLU A 81 12.29 16.75 11.44
CA GLU A 81 12.95 17.48 12.53
C GLU A 81 14.33 18.00 12.05
N ASP A 82 14.51 19.31 12.11
CA ASP A 82 15.78 19.98 11.77
C ASP A 82 16.70 20.02 13.01
N SER A 83 17.15 18.83 13.41
CA SER A 83 18.04 18.64 14.55
C SER A 83 18.98 17.45 14.30
N PRO A 84 20.06 17.30 15.07
CA PRO A 84 20.89 16.10 15.03
C PRO A 84 20.08 14.81 15.27
N ARG A 85 19.03 14.88 16.11
CA ARG A 85 18.13 13.75 16.35
C ARG A 85 17.30 13.41 15.11
N GLY A 86 16.75 14.42 14.44
CA GLY A 86 16.05 14.26 13.16
C GLY A 86 16.95 13.66 12.09
N HIS A 87 18.21 14.09 12.03
CA HIS A 87 19.21 13.52 11.14
C HIS A 87 19.40 12.01 11.39
N SER A 88 19.59 11.59 12.65
CA SER A 88 19.69 10.17 13.00
C SER A 88 18.43 9.37 12.64
N PHE A 89 17.23 9.96 12.80
CA PHE A 89 15.98 9.32 12.35
C PHE A 89 15.95 9.12 10.83
N ARG A 90 16.40 10.10 10.05
CA ARG A 90 16.53 9.98 8.58
C ARG A 90 17.53 8.91 8.19
N GLN A 91 18.70 8.85 8.82
CA GLN A 91 19.70 7.81 8.56
C GLN A 91 19.13 6.41 8.84
N ARG A 92 18.48 6.24 10.00
CA ARG A 92 17.83 4.99 10.39
C ARG A 92 16.77 4.57 9.38
N TYR A 93 15.89 5.50 9.00
CA TYR A 93 14.83 5.22 8.03
C TYR A 93 15.41 4.82 6.68
N TRP A 94 16.33 5.63 6.13
CA TRP A 94 16.84 5.44 4.78
C TRP A 94 17.74 4.22 4.63
N LEU A 95 18.54 3.84 5.63
CA LEU A 95 19.28 2.57 5.58
C LEU A 95 18.32 1.38 5.50
N ARG A 96 17.30 1.38 6.37
CA ARG A 96 16.28 0.33 6.40
C ARG A 96 15.44 0.32 5.12
N ALA A 97 15.16 1.49 4.54
CA ALA A 97 14.45 1.59 3.27
C ALA A 97 15.33 1.22 2.06
N TYR A 98 16.63 1.49 2.11
CA TYR A 98 17.61 1.12 1.10
C TYR A 98 17.67 -0.40 0.96
N ILE A 99 17.78 -1.11 2.08
CA ILE A 99 17.78 -2.59 2.10
C ILE A 99 16.39 -3.15 1.75
N GLY A 100 15.32 -2.57 2.32
CA GLY A 100 13.95 -3.04 2.12
C GLY A 100 13.38 -2.82 0.73
N PHE A 101 13.96 -1.93 -0.07
CA PHE A 101 13.47 -1.66 -1.42
C PHE A 101 13.74 -2.81 -2.41
N LEU A 102 14.77 -3.62 -2.16
CA LEU A 102 15.14 -4.73 -3.03
C LEU A 102 13.99 -5.74 -3.27
N PRO A 103 13.38 -6.35 -2.24
CA PRO A 103 12.24 -7.25 -2.46
C PRO A 103 11.03 -6.53 -3.05
N VAL A 104 10.77 -5.27 -2.66
CA VAL A 104 9.63 -4.49 -3.19
C VAL A 104 9.73 -4.32 -4.70
N ARG A 105 10.92 -4.01 -5.23
CA ARG A 105 11.16 -3.88 -6.69
C ARG A 105 10.89 -5.18 -7.46
N ARG A 106 10.93 -6.34 -6.79
CA ARG A 106 10.72 -7.66 -7.39
C ARG A 106 9.31 -8.21 -7.16
N THR A 107 8.48 -7.52 -6.38
CA THR A 107 7.10 -7.97 -6.13
C THR A 107 6.25 -7.79 -7.38
N LEU A 108 5.50 -8.84 -7.71
CA LEU A 108 4.61 -8.86 -8.86
C LEU A 108 3.13 -8.86 -8.42
N PRO A 109 2.22 -8.30 -9.25
CA PRO A 109 0.79 -8.37 -9.00
C PRO A 109 0.31 -9.82 -8.92
N ASN A 110 -0.71 -10.04 -8.11
CA ASN A 110 -1.40 -11.33 -7.96
C ASN A 110 -2.77 -11.32 -8.68
N PRO A 111 -3.49 -12.45 -8.76
CA PRO A 111 -4.78 -12.53 -9.43
C PRO A 111 -5.83 -11.51 -8.96
N THR A 112 -5.82 -11.06 -7.69
CA THR A 112 -6.74 -10.00 -7.22
C THR A 112 -6.50 -8.68 -7.97
N HIS A 113 -5.25 -8.31 -8.20
CA HIS A 113 -4.91 -7.07 -8.92
C HIS A 113 -5.35 -7.15 -10.38
N PHE A 114 -5.08 -8.28 -11.03
CA PHE A 114 -5.50 -8.50 -12.41
C PHE A 114 -7.03 -8.59 -12.56
N ALA A 115 -7.73 -9.17 -11.60
CA ALA A 115 -9.19 -9.18 -11.59
C ALA A 115 -9.78 -7.78 -11.48
N ILE A 116 -9.23 -6.92 -10.60
CA ILE A 116 -9.64 -5.51 -10.50
C ILE A 116 -9.33 -4.77 -11.81
N ALA A 117 -8.14 -5.00 -12.39
CA ALA A 117 -7.75 -4.43 -13.68
C ALA A 117 -8.71 -4.84 -14.81
N ALA A 118 -9.10 -6.11 -14.85
CA ALA A 118 -10.06 -6.65 -15.80
C ALA A 118 -11.44 -6.02 -15.65
N LEU A 119 -11.93 -5.83 -14.41
CA LEU A 119 -13.19 -5.15 -14.14
C LEU A 119 -13.15 -3.67 -14.56
N GLN A 120 -12.03 -2.98 -14.35
CA GLN A 120 -11.86 -1.58 -14.81
C GLN A 120 -11.82 -1.49 -16.34
N ARG A 121 -11.15 -2.43 -17.00
CA ARG A 121 -11.11 -2.53 -18.46
C ARG A 121 -12.50 -2.81 -19.04
N ALA A 122 -13.25 -3.70 -18.42
CA ALA A 122 -14.63 -4.03 -18.81
C ALA A 122 -15.64 -2.89 -18.50
N GLY A 123 -15.22 -1.81 -17.84
CA GLY A 123 -16.08 -0.69 -17.49
C GLY A 123 -17.07 -0.97 -16.36
N ILE A 124 -16.94 -2.12 -15.67
CA ILE A 124 -17.83 -2.52 -14.58
C ILE A 124 -17.55 -1.70 -13.33
N VAL A 125 -16.27 -1.45 -13.04
CA VAL A 125 -15.85 -0.62 -11.92
C VAL A 125 -15.16 0.66 -12.40
N GLY A 126 -15.35 1.73 -11.65
CA GLY A 126 -14.76 3.04 -11.91
C GLY A 126 -13.31 3.14 -11.42
N PRO A 127 -12.85 4.37 -11.12
CA PRO A 127 -11.54 4.59 -10.55
C PRO A 127 -11.34 3.84 -9.23
N LEU A 128 -10.13 3.34 -9.05
CA LEU A 128 -9.64 2.66 -7.87
C LEU A 128 -8.96 3.67 -6.96
N ILE A 129 -9.35 3.70 -5.69
CA ILE A 129 -8.62 4.36 -4.61
C ILE A 129 -7.82 3.29 -3.88
N THR A 130 -6.50 3.44 -3.76
CA THR A 130 -5.68 2.49 -2.99
C THR A 130 -4.96 3.17 -1.84
N GLN A 131 -4.95 2.51 -0.68
CA GLN A 131 -4.09 2.86 0.45
C GLN A 131 -2.67 2.35 0.27
N ASN A 132 -2.46 1.43 -0.67
CA ASN A 132 -1.16 0.80 -0.88
C ASN A 132 -0.22 1.76 -1.59
N VAL A 133 1.05 1.66 -1.23
CA VAL A 133 2.14 2.43 -1.85
C VAL A 133 3.03 1.52 -2.72
N ASP A 134 2.56 0.30 -3.02
CA ASP A 134 3.33 -0.81 -3.59
C ASP A 134 3.34 -0.87 -5.11
N GLY A 135 2.56 -0.02 -5.80
CA GLY A 135 2.47 0.07 -7.25
C GLY A 135 1.90 -1.17 -7.96
N LEU A 136 1.37 -2.18 -7.25
CA LEU A 136 0.95 -3.44 -7.87
C LEU A 136 -0.30 -3.28 -8.75
N HIS A 137 -1.20 -2.36 -8.40
CA HIS A 137 -2.34 -2.00 -9.26
C HIS A 137 -1.88 -1.34 -10.56
N HIS A 138 -0.88 -0.46 -10.52
CA HIS A 138 -0.29 0.12 -11.73
C HIS A 138 0.34 -0.98 -12.58
N ALA A 139 1.10 -1.89 -11.99
CA ALA A 139 1.72 -3.01 -12.70
C ALA A 139 0.67 -3.91 -13.39
N ALA A 140 -0.45 -4.21 -12.72
CA ALA A 140 -1.52 -5.02 -13.31
C ALA A 140 -2.25 -4.31 -14.46
N LEU A 141 -2.53 -3.00 -14.36
CA LEU A 141 -3.19 -2.27 -15.44
C LEU A 141 -2.28 -2.01 -16.66
N ARG A 142 -0.98 -1.74 -16.43
CA ARG A 142 0.01 -1.56 -17.51
C ARG A 142 0.12 -2.75 -18.44
N HIS A 143 -0.32 -3.92 -17.98
CA HIS A 143 -0.40 -5.14 -18.78
C HIS A 143 -1.30 -4.98 -20.01
N ALA A 144 -2.28 -4.06 -19.98
CA ALA A 144 -3.24 -3.91 -21.07
C ALA A 144 -3.63 -2.46 -21.40
N LEU A 145 -3.13 -1.48 -20.65
CA LEU A 145 -3.47 -0.07 -20.80
C LEU A 145 -2.20 0.78 -20.89
N THR A 146 -2.32 1.94 -21.55
CA THR A 146 -1.26 2.94 -21.62
C THR A 146 -1.08 3.64 -20.27
N GLU A 147 0.09 4.25 -20.02
CA GLU A 147 0.36 4.91 -18.73
C GLU A 147 -0.66 6.02 -18.41
N THR A 148 -1.09 6.80 -19.42
CA THR A 148 -2.11 7.84 -19.25
C THR A 148 -3.46 7.26 -18.81
N GLU A 149 -3.83 6.09 -19.34
CA GLU A 149 -5.06 5.41 -18.93
C GLU A 149 -4.94 4.81 -17.53
N VAL A 150 -3.76 4.30 -17.16
CA VAL A 150 -3.47 3.78 -15.82
C VAL A 150 -3.64 4.90 -14.78
N ASP A 151 -2.98 6.04 -15.01
CA ASP A 151 -3.00 7.18 -14.08
C ASP A 151 -4.40 7.78 -13.91
N ALA A 152 -5.23 7.76 -14.96
CA ALA A 152 -6.62 8.21 -14.86
C ALA A 152 -7.52 7.27 -14.02
N ARG A 153 -7.11 6.00 -13.83
CA ARG A 153 -7.91 4.93 -13.21
C ARG A 153 -7.49 4.61 -11.79
N ILE A 154 -6.34 5.08 -11.31
CA ILE A 154 -5.83 4.81 -9.97
C ILE A 154 -5.58 6.13 -9.23
N LEU A 155 -6.10 6.23 -8.02
CA LEU A 155 -5.72 7.23 -7.03
C LEU A 155 -4.96 6.56 -5.88
N GLU A 156 -3.65 6.79 -5.81
CA GLU A 156 -2.81 6.42 -4.66
C GLU A 156 -3.09 7.36 -3.49
N LEU A 157 -4.02 6.99 -2.59
CA LEU A 157 -4.45 7.82 -1.46
C LEU A 157 -3.30 8.22 -0.53
N HIS A 158 -2.31 7.33 -0.40
CA HIS A 158 -1.13 7.53 0.44
C HIS A 158 0.14 7.75 -0.36
N GLY A 159 0.07 7.99 -1.68
CA GLY A 159 1.25 8.16 -2.54
C GLY A 159 1.96 6.86 -2.90
N SER A 160 3.23 6.94 -3.31
CA SER A 160 3.96 5.83 -3.92
C SER A 160 5.36 5.65 -3.34
N ILE A 161 5.78 4.39 -3.14
CA ILE A 161 7.17 4.08 -2.78
C ILE A 161 8.16 4.33 -3.94
N PHE A 162 7.67 4.38 -5.18
CA PHE A 162 8.51 4.49 -6.37
C PHE A 162 8.94 5.92 -6.71
N LYS A 163 8.62 6.88 -5.85
CA LYS A 163 9.02 8.29 -5.98
C LYS A 163 9.63 8.78 -4.67
N VAL A 164 10.49 9.78 -4.76
CA VAL A 164 11.13 10.47 -3.63
C VAL A 164 11.04 11.96 -3.90
N HIS A 165 10.64 12.75 -2.91
CA HIS A 165 10.67 14.19 -3.00
C HIS A 165 11.57 14.82 -1.94
N CYS A 166 12.06 16.02 -2.24
CA CYS A 166 12.65 16.89 -1.24
C CYS A 166 11.59 17.80 -0.62
N GLN A 167 11.92 18.44 0.49
CA GLN A 167 11.05 19.42 1.15
C GLN A 167 10.61 20.62 0.28
N HIS A 168 11.30 20.87 -0.84
CA HIS A 168 10.99 21.95 -1.79
C HIS A 168 10.19 21.50 -3.01
N GLY A 169 9.77 20.24 -3.07
CA GLY A 169 8.87 19.74 -4.12
C GLY A 169 9.54 19.14 -5.35
N HIS A 170 10.88 19.11 -5.44
CA HIS A 170 11.56 18.32 -6.49
C HIS A 170 11.30 16.83 -6.27
N VAL A 171 10.89 16.12 -7.33
CA VAL A 171 10.54 14.70 -7.32
C VAL A 171 11.51 13.91 -8.19
N TYR A 172 11.94 12.75 -7.71
CA TYR A 172 12.79 11.81 -8.42
C TYR A 172 12.19 10.40 -8.40
N PRO A 173 12.43 9.58 -9.43
CA PRO A 173 12.19 8.15 -9.34
C PRO A 173 13.01 7.54 -8.19
N ARG A 174 12.37 6.66 -7.41
CA ARG A 174 13.01 5.97 -6.28
C ARG A 174 14.23 5.17 -6.69
N ALA A 175 14.24 4.64 -7.92
CA ALA A 175 15.37 3.92 -8.50
C ALA A 175 16.63 4.82 -8.63
N VAL A 176 16.46 6.04 -9.15
CA VAL A 176 17.56 7.03 -9.25
C VAL A 176 18.08 7.39 -7.85
N PHE A 177 17.18 7.59 -6.88
CA PHE A 177 17.60 7.85 -5.51
C PHE A 177 18.24 6.62 -4.83
N GLN A 178 17.83 5.41 -5.18
CA GLN A 178 18.45 4.17 -4.72
C GLN A 178 19.91 4.08 -5.18
N GLU A 179 20.22 4.43 -6.43
CA GLU A 179 21.58 4.47 -6.94
C GLU A 179 22.44 5.50 -6.20
N ARG A 180 21.90 6.70 -5.94
CA ARG A 180 22.59 7.74 -5.17
C ARG A 180 22.87 7.31 -3.73
N LEU A 181 21.92 6.64 -3.08
CA LEU A 181 22.13 6.03 -1.76
C LEU A 181 23.27 5.00 -1.83
N GLY A 182 23.32 4.16 -2.88
CA GLY A 182 24.40 3.20 -3.07
C GLY A 182 25.77 3.85 -3.26
N GLN A 183 25.86 4.88 -4.11
CA GLN A 183 27.09 5.65 -4.36
C GLN A 183 27.62 6.33 -3.09
N ALA A 184 26.72 6.91 -2.28
CA ALA A 184 27.09 7.54 -1.01
C ALA A 184 27.44 6.53 0.09
N ASN A 185 27.07 5.25 -0.08
CA ASN A 185 27.27 4.20 0.92
C ASN A 185 27.89 2.91 0.31
N PRO A 186 29.16 2.94 -0.15
CA PRO A 186 29.76 1.81 -0.88
C PRO A 186 29.72 0.47 -0.13
N ARG A 187 29.89 0.49 1.20
CA ARG A 187 29.82 -0.72 2.04
C ARG A 187 28.44 -1.39 1.97
N TRP A 188 27.37 -0.60 2.09
CA TRP A 188 26.00 -1.10 2.01
C TRP A 188 25.60 -1.48 0.59
N HIS A 189 26.15 -0.78 -0.40
CA HIS A 189 26.00 -1.15 -1.80
C HIS A 189 26.59 -2.53 -2.09
N ALA A 190 27.85 -2.76 -1.72
CA ALA A 190 28.50 -4.07 -1.88
C ALA A 190 27.73 -5.19 -1.16
N TYR A 191 27.24 -4.93 0.06
CA TYR A 191 26.40 -5.87 0.80
C TYR A 191 25.12 -6.25 0.03
N LEU A 192 24.38 -5.27 -0.49
CA LEU A 192 23.18 -5.55 -1.27
C LEU A 192 23.49 -6.26 -2.59
N SER A 193 24.55 -5.88 -3.29
CA SER A 193 24.96 -6.54 -4.53
C SER A 193 25.28 -8.02 -4.29
N GLU A 194 25.91 -8.36 -3.17
CA GLU A 194 26.19 -9.75 -2.80
C GLU A 194 24.92 -10.55 -2.48
N LEU A 195 23.95 -9.94 -1.79
CA LEU A 195 22.64 -10.55 -1.57
C LEU A 195 21.90 -10.82 -2.89
N GLU A 196 21.94 -9.86 -3.82
CA GLU A 196 21.33 -10.03 -5.14
C GLU A 196 22.01 -11.14 -5.94
N ARG A 197 23.34 -11.19 -5.93
CA ARG A 197 24.15 -12.19 -6.66
C ARG A 197 23.93 -13.60 -6.14
N THR A 198 23.85 -13.77 -4.82
CA THR A 198 23.71 -15.09 -4.19
C THR A 198 22.27 -15.58 -4.10
N GLY A 199 21.29 -14.71 -4.40
CA GLY A 199 19.88 -15.00 -4.14
C GLY A 199 19.54 -15.15 -2.65
N SER A 200 20.47 -14.81 -1.76
CA SER A 200 20.28 -14.91 -0.32
C SER A 200 19.23 -13.89 0.13
N GLN A 201 18.28 -14.35 0.94
CA GLN A 201 17.51 -13.40 1.74
C GLN A 201 18.41 -12.88 2.88
N PRO A 202 18.24 -11.62 3.31
CA PRO A 202 19.07 -11.09 4.38
C PRO A 202 18.84 -11.91 5.67
N ARG A 203 19.83 -12.74 6.05
CA ARG A 203 19.73 -13.75 7.14
C ARG A 203 19.44 -13.16 8.53
N GLN A 204 19.65 -11.84 8.72
CA GLN A 204 19.46 -11.11 9.98
C GLN A 204 18.28 -10.13 9.95
N ILE A 205 17.40 -10.25 8.95
CA ILE A 205 16.25 -9.39 8.79
C ILE A 205 14.99 -10.24 8.92
N PRO A 206 14.17 -10.06 9.96
CA PRO A 206 12.86 -10.70 10.03
C PRO A 206 12.06 -10.31 8.78
N MET A 207 11.96 -11.27 7.84
CA MET A 207 11.33 -11.20 6.52
C MET A 207 11.26 -9.81 5.88
N ALA A 208 12.15 -9.59 4.92
CA ALA A 208 12.14 -8.48 3.99
C ALA A 208 10.90 -8.55 3.09
N MET A 209 9.79 -7.96 3.53
CA MET A 209 8.54 -7.86 2.76
C MET A 209 7.83 -6.52 3.00
N TYR A 210 8.61 -5.49 3.37
CA TYR A 210 8.13 -4.16 3.69
C TYR A 210 9.11 -3.09 3.22
N VAL A 211 8.57 -1.90 2.94
CA VAL A 211 9.26 -0.63 2.63
C VAL A 211 10.49 -0.35 3.52
N VAL A 212 10.54 -0.89 4.74
CA VAL A 212 11.56 -0.66 5.74
C VAL A 212 11.84 -1.97 6.49
N VAL A 213 13.08 -2.50 6.43
CA VAL A 213 13.49 -3.71 7.17
C VAL A 213 13.73 -3.45 8.66
N VAL A 214 13.70 -4.46 9.53
CA VAL A 214 14.31 -4.37 10.88
C VAL A 214 15.71 -4.92 10.78
N LEU A 215 16.67 -4.15 11.29
CA LEU A 215 18.05 -4.59 11.42
C LEU A 215 18.33 -4.95 12.87
N ASP A 216 19.30 -5.84 13.06
CA ASP A 216 19.84 -6.21 14.36
C ASP A 216 20.26 -4.96 15.17
N GLU A 217 20.15 -5.03 16.50
CA GLU A 217 20.49 -3.92 17.40
C GLU A 217 21.97 -3.52 17.32
N SER A 218 22.86 -4.42 16.88
CA SER A 218 24.27 -4.14 16.66
C SER A 218 24.56 -3.27 15.43
N VAL A 219 23.58 -3.05 14.54
CA VAL A 219 23.78 -2.23 13.35
C VAL A 219 23.74 -0.75 13.71
N SER A 220 24.90 -0.08 13.62
CA SER A 220 24.96 1.38 13.66
C SER A 220 24.43 2.01 12.37
N TYR A 221 23.71 3.11 12.53
CA TYR A 221 23.17 3.94 11.46
C TYR A 221 24.02 5.20 11.22
N ASP A 222 24.98 5.50 12.09
CA ASP A 222 25.62 6.82 12.19
C ASP A 222 26.47 7.16 10.96
N ASP A 223 27.03 6.13 10.31
CA ASP A 223 27.84 6.28 9.10
C ASP A 223 27.01 6.26 7.80
N PHE A 224 25.68 6.09 7.89
CA PHE A 224 24.83 6.04 6.70
C PHE A 224 24.59 7.44 6.15
N VAL A 225 25.01 7.69 4.92
CA VAL A 225 24.87 8.99 4.26
C VAL A 225 23.57 9.03 3.46
N VAL A 226 22.69 9.98 3.78
CA VAL A 226 21.50 10.28 2.97
C VAL A 226 21.86 11.44 2.03
N PRO A 227 21.88 11.25 0.70
CA PRO A 227 22.19 12.34 -0.22
C PRO A 227 21.16 13.48 -0.15
N ASP A 228 21.63 14.73 -0.24
CA ASP A 228 20.78 15.90 -0.40
C ASP A 228 20.09 15.93 -1.79
N CYS A 229 19.12 16.83 -1.93
CA CYS A 229 18.48 17.14 -3.20
C CYS A 229 19.45 17.86 -4.17
N PRO A 230 19.77 17.29 -5.35
CA PRO A 230 20.65 17.92 -6.31
C PRO A 230 20.11 19.24 -6.86
N ASP A 231 18.81 19.33 -7.11
CA ASP A 231 18.22 20.57 -7.63
C ASP A 231 18.31 21.70 -6.59
N CYS A 232 18.01 21.42 -5.31
CA CYS A 232 18.18 22.43 -4.26
C CYS A 232 19.65 22.88 -4.10
N ASN A 233 20.60 21.98 -4.36
CA ASN A 233 22.02 22.30 -4.34
C ASN A 233 22.41 23.18 -5.54
N ALA A 234 21.93 22.84 -6.74
CA ALA A 234 22.17 23.62 -7.96
C ALA A 234 21.53 25.01 -7.89
N GLU A 235 20.36 25.12 -7.26
CA GLU A 235 19.67 26.39 -7.01
C GLU A 235 20.32 27.22 -5.89
N GLY A 236 21.38 26.71 -5.25
CA GLY A 236 22.08 27.43 -4.19
C GLY A 236 21.22 27.68 -2.95
N ARG A 237 20.14 26.90 -2.75
CA ARG A 237 19.23 27.12 -1.61
C ARG A 237 19.92 26.90 -0.26
N ARG A 238 21.11 26.27 -0.24
CA ARG A 238 21.77 25.70 0.95
C ARG A 238 21.73 26.71 2.08
N ASN A 239 20.99 26.37 3.13
CA ASN A 239 20.87 27.25 4.28
C ASN A 239 22.25 27.39 4.93
N ARG A 240 22.84 28.59 4.87
CA ARG A 240 24.18 28.87 5.44
C ARG A 240 24.23 28.68 6.96
N SER A 241 23.07 28.63 7.63
CA SER A 241 22.97 28.33 9.08
C SER A 241 22.71 26.86 9.41
N CYS A 242 22.58 25.97 8.42
CA CYS A 242 22.44 24.55 8.68
C CYS A 242 23.80 23.92 9.02
N ALA A 243 23.99 23.55 10.29
CA ALA A 243 25.19 22.88 10.78
C ALA A 243 25.20 21.35 10.51
N LEU A 244 24.15 20.82 9.88
CA LEU A 244 24.01 19.39 9.61
C LEU A 244 24.64 18.99 8.26
N PRO A 245 25.08 17.73 8.11
CA PRO A 245 25.60 17.20 6.84
C PRO A 245 24.58 17.24 5.69
N THR A 246 23.29 17.21 6.01
CA THR A 246 22.17 17.32 5.06
C THR A 246 21.28 18.50 5.43
N CYS A 247 21.14 19.45 4.50
CA CYS A 247 20.35 20.66 4.72
C CYS A 247 18.87 20.49 4.33
N TYR A 248 18.56 19.45 3.54
CA TYR A 248 17.20 19.16 3.09
C TYR A 248 16.87 17.71 3.34
N PHE A 249 15.69 17.46 3.91
CA PHE A 249 15.24 16.09 3.98
C PHE A 249 14.78 15.61 2.60
N MET A 250 15.28 14.43 2.24
CA MET A 250 14.70 13.58 1.20
C MET A 250 13.71 12.63 1.86
N LYS A 251 12.56 12.43 1.23
CA LYS A 251 11.46 11.64 1.76
C LYS A 251 10.80 10.85 0.63
N PRO A 252 10.47 9.56 0.81
CA PRO A 252 9.65 8.85 -0.17
C PRO A 252 8.29 9.51 -0.32
N ASP A 253 7.76 9.47 -1.54
CA ASP A 253 6.56 10.20 -1.94
C ASP A 253 5.27 9.50 -1.49
N PHE A 254 5.24 9.08 -0.23
CA PHE A 254 4.07 8.53 0.43
C PHE A 254 3.81 9.19 1.77
N VAL A 255 2.59 9.09 2.27
CA VAL A 255 2.13 9.76 3.49
C VAL A 255 2.51 8.97 4.74
N PHE A 256 3.28 9.58 5.64
CA PHE A 256 3.69 9.02 6.91
C PHE A 256 2.61 9.21 7.99
N PHE A 257 2.69 8.45 9.10
CA PHE A 257 1.85 8.76 10.25
C PHE A 257 2.20 10.15 10.82
N GLY A 258 1.16 10.96 11.04
CA GLY A 258 1.30 12.36 11.44
C GLY A 258 1.46 13.32 10.26
N GLU A 259 1.53 12.82 9.03
CA GLU A 259 1.44 13.63 7.80
C GLU A 259 -0.01 13.69 7.33
N THR A 260 -0.39 14.82 6.73
CA THR A 260 -1.72 15.01 6.15
C THR A 260 -1.65 14.71 4.66
N ILE A 261 -2.63 13.96 4.13
CA ILE A 261 -2.70 13.78 2.68
C ILE A 261 -2.98 15.13 2.00
N SER A 262 -2.46 15.34 0.79
CA SER A 262 -2.65 16.61 0.09
C SER A 262 -4.14 16.90 -0.15
N GLN A 263 -4.49 18.18 -0.18
CA GLN A 263 -5.87 18.61 -0.39
C GLN A 263 -6.40 18.14 -1.75
N VAL A 264 -5.56 18.14 -2.80
CA VAL A 264 -5.89 17.62 -4.13
C VAL A 264 -6.25 16.14 -4.09
N VAL A 265 -5.43 15.30 -3.44
CA VAL A 265 -5.71 13.86 -3.32
C VAL A 265 -6.96 13.60 -2.47
N LYS A 266 -7.15 14.39 -1.40
CA LYS A 266 -8.36 14.33 -0.59
C LYS A 266 -9.59 14.63 -1.44
N ASP A 267 -9.64 15.77 -2.11
CA ASP A 267 -10.83 16.19 -2.86
C ASP A 267 -11.12 15.20 -3.98
N ARG A 268 -10.09 14.76 -4.70
CA ARG A 268 -10.24 13.72 -5.73
C ARG A 268 -10.80 12.41 -5.16
N SER A 269 -10.38 12.00 -3.96
CA SER A 269 -10.89 10.78 -3.32
C SER A 269 -12.37 10.88 -2.96
N TYR A 270 -12.86 12.07 -2.58
CA TYR A 270 -14.28 12.31 -2.31
C TYR A 270 -15.09 12.33 -3.60
N SER A 271 -14.63 13.03 -4.64
CA SER A 271 -15.31 13.06 -5.95
C SER A 271 -15.47 11.67 -6.54
N ILE A 272 -14.45 10.80 -6.46
CA ILE A 272 -14.57 9.41 -6.95
C ILE A 272 -15.71 8.65 -6.25
N VAL A 273 -15.90 8.86 -4.94
CA VAL A 273 -16.98 8.22 -4.17
C VAL A 273 -18.34 8.84 -4.51
N GLU A 274 -18.40 10.16 -4.69
CA GLU A 274 -19.61 10.90 -5.04
C GLU A 274 -20.13 10.50 -6.42
N ASP A 275 -19.24 10.40 -7.41
CA ASP A 275 -19.54 10.06 -8.80
C ASP A 275 -19.95 8.59 -9.01
N ALA A 276 -19.62 7.70 -8.07
CA ALA A 276 -19.93 6.27 -8.16
C ALA A 276 -21.29 5.94 -7.53
N ASP A 277 -22.04 4.98 -8.09
CA ASP A 277 -23.34 4.59 -7.53
C ASP A 277 -23.21 3.84 -6.19
N ARG A 278 -22.05 3.24 -5.96
CA ARG A 278 -21.79 2.29 -4.88
C ARG A 278 -20.29 2.20 -4.56
N LEU A 279 -19.97 1.73 -3.36
CA LEU A 279 -18.59 1.59 -2.88
C LEU A 279 -18.23 0.11 -2.65
N PHE A 280 -17.15 -0.34 -3.27
CA PHE A 280 -16.63 -1.69 -3.14
C PHE A 280 -15.26 -1.67 -2.44
N ILE A 281 -15.16 -2.28 -1.26
CA ILE A 281 -13.97 -2.20 -0.41
C ILE A 281 -13.32 -3.58 -0.32
N LEU A 282 -12.00 -3.66 -0.51
CA LEU A 282 -11.26 -4.92 -0.47
C LEU A 282 -9.99 -4.85 0.37
N GLY A 283 -9.76 -5.87 1.18
CA GLY A 283 -8.45 -6.16 1.79
C GLY A 283 -7.92 -5.01 2.65
N THR A 284 -8.76 -4.37 3.44
CA THR A 284 -8.33 -3.33 4.38
C THR A 284 -9.04 -3.49 5.71
N THR A 285 -8.39 -3.05 6.78
CA THR A 285 -9.00 -2.96 8.12
C THR A 285 -9.71 -1.62 8.33
N LEU A 286 -9.45 -0.63 7.48
CA LEU A 286 -9.83 0.77 7.66
C LEU A 286 -9.46 1.35 9.05
N ALA A 287 -8.41 0.83 9.69
CA ALA A 287 -7.93 1.38 10.95
C ALA A 287 -7.49 2.85 10.79
N THR A 288 -6.90 3.20 9.65
CA THR A 288 -6.49 4.56 9.30
C THR A 288 -7.70 5.41 8.90
N TYR A 289 -7.82 6.60 9.50
CA TYR A 289 -8.99 7.46 9.30
C TYR A 289 -9.08 8.03 7.88
N SER A 290 -7.95 8.19 7.19
CA SER A 290 -7.88 8.74 5.82
C SER A 290 -8.70 7.96 4.79
N ALA A 291 -8.75 6.62 4.92
CA ALA A 291 -9.60 5.77 4.10
C ALA A 291 -10.97 5.53 4.75
N PHE A 292 -11.03 5.37 6.08
CA PHE A 292 -12.29 5.16 6.79
C PHE A 292 -13.32 6.28 6.58
N ARG A 293 -12.86 7.53 6.45
CA ARG A 293 -13.75 8.67 6.15
C ARG A 293 -14.45 8.56 4.79
N LEU A 294 -13.87 7.84 3.82
CA LEU A 294 -14.50 7.61 2.51
C LEU A 294 -15.68 6.63 2.63
N LEU A 295 -15.53 5.60 3.47
CA LEU A 295 -16.64 4.74 3.85
C LEU A 295 -17.75 5.54 4.53
N LYS A 296 -17.39 6.37 5.53
CA LYS A 296 -18.37 7.24 6.21
C LYS A 296 -19.12 8.13 5.22
N HIS A 297 -18.40 8.76 4.30
CA HIS A 297 -18.98 9.62 3.26
C HIS A 297 -19.97 8.85 2.38
N ALA A 298 -19.61 7.64 1.92
CA ALA A 298 -20.51 6.81 1.14
C ALA A 298 -21.80 6.45 1.88
N LEU A 299 -21.71 6.14 3.19
CA LEU A 299 -22.87 5.86 4.04
C LEU A 299 -23.74 7.11 4.27
N GLU A 300 -23.12 8.27 4.44
CA GLU A 300 -23.82 9.57 4.54
C GLU A 300 -24.61 9.88 3.25
N LEU A 301 -24.04 9.52 2.09
CA LEU A 301 -24.70 9.58 0.78
C LEU A 301 -25.68 8.42 0.51
N ARG A 302 -25.87 7.51 1.49
CA ARG A 302 -26.73 6.32 1.38
C ARG A 302 -26.38 5.39 0.20
N LYS A 303 -25.11 5.37 -0.20
CA LYS A 303 -24.63 4.48 -1.26
C LYS A 303 -24.53 3.04 -0.74
N PRO A 304 -24.89 2.02 -1.53
CA PRO A 304 -24.62 0.63 -1.19
C PRO A 304 -23.13 0.38 -1.00
N VAL A 305 -22.77 -0.37 0.06
CA VAL A 305 -21.38 -0.73 0.38
C VAL A 305 -21.25 -2.23 0.48
N LEU A 306 -20.35 -2.80 -0.32
CA LEU A 306 -19.90 -4.19 -0.19
C LEU A 306 -18.42 -4.23 0.20
N TYR A 307 -18.09 -5.06 1.19
CA TYR A 307 -16.79 -5.08 1.84
C TYR A 307 -16.22 -6.50 1.93
N LEU A 308 -15.07 -6.77 1.33
CA LEU A 308 -14.39 -8.07 1.37
C LEU A 308 -13.12 -7.95 2.20
N ASN A 309 -13.08 -8.62 3.34
CA ASN A 309 -11.86 -8.69 4.15
C ASN A 309 -11.93 -9.83 5.15
N VAL A 310 -10.80 -10.51 5.32
CA VAL A 310 -10.64 -11.52 6.36
C VAL A 310 -10.36 -10.89 7.71
N GLY A 311 -11.14 -11.28 8.72
CA GLY A 311 -10.95 -10.83 10.10
C GLY A 311 -11.50 -9.42 10.38
N PRO A 312 -11.25 -8.88 11.58
CA PRO A 312 -11.94 -7.71 12.07
C PRO A 312 -11.55 -6.42 11.34
N THR A 313 -12.52 -5.52 11.22
CA THR A 313 -12.36 -4.21 10.56
C THR A 313 -12.97 -3.11 11.42
N ARG A 314 -12.54 -1.85 11.19
CA ARG A 314 -13.17 -0.68 11.80
C ARG A 314 -14.62 -0.45 11.32
N ALA A 315 -15.02 -1.12 10.22
CA ALA A 315 -16.36 -1.05 9.68
C ALA A 315 -17.33 -2.06 10.32
N ASP A 316 -16.82 -3.01 11.13
CA ASP A 316 -17.66 -4.03 11.75
C ASP A 316 -18.68 -3.38 12.70
N GLY A 317 -19.95 -3.74 12.54
CA GLY A 317 -21.05 -3.16 13.32
C GLY A 317 -21.68 -1.90 12.75
N LEU A 318 -21.10 -1.30 11.69
CA LEU A 318 -21.71 -0.13 11.06
C LEU A 318 -22.96 -0.52 10.24
N PRO A 319 -24.09 0.19 10.41
CA PRO A 319 -25.27 -0.02 9.57
C PRO A 319 -24.98 0.38 8.12
N GLY A 320 -25.55 -0.38 7.17
CA GLY A 320 -25.36 -0.13 5.74
C GLY A 320 -24.07 -0.69 5.13
N VAL A 321 -23.25 -1.40 5.92
CA VAL A 321 -22.07 -2.11 5.42
C VAL A 321 -22.36 -3.60 5.33
N ASP A 322 -22.36 -4.13 4.11
CA ASP A 322 -22.43 -5.57 3.86
C ASP A 322 -21.00 -6.11 3.75
N LYS A 323 -20.58 -6.92 4.74
CA LYS A 323 -19.22 -7.46 4.81
C LYS A 323 -19.22 -8.96 4.57
N LEU A 324 -18.35 -9.40 3.67
CA LEU A 324 -18.01 -10.79 3.41
C LEU A 324 -16.63 -11.08 4.01
N ASP A 325 -16.57 -12.04 4.94
CA ASP A 325 -15.31 -12.53 5.51
C ASP A 325 -14.72 -13.60 4.57
N ILE A 326 -14.09 -13.13 3.49
CA ILE A 326 -13.55 -13.99 2.44
C ILE A 326 -12.27 -13.38 1.86
N ARG A 327 -11.35 -14.24 1.45
CA ARG A 327 -10.10 -13.84 0.79
C ARG A 327 -10.41 -13.32 -0.61
N THR A 328 -9.79 -12.23 -1.01
CA THR A 328 -10.01 -11.67 -2.36
C THR A 328 -9.50 -12.61 -3.44
N GLY A 329 -8.33 -13.23 -3.21
CA GLY A 329 -7.72 -14.19 -4.14
C GLY A 329 -8.57 -15.43 -4.42
N THR A 330 -9.54 -15.78 -3.56
CA THR A 330 -10.39 -16.95 -3.76
C THR A 330 -11.66 -16.68 -4.58
N VAL A 331 -12.02 -15.41 -4.81
CA VAL A 331 -13.29 -15.05 -5.47
C VAL A 331 -13.14 -14.13 -6.67
N MET A 332 -12.12 -13.26 -6.69
CA MET A 332 -12.13 -12.12 -7.61
C MET A 332 -12.01 -12.52 -9.09
N THR A 333 -11.24 -13.57 -9.42
CA THR A 333 -11.17 -14.09 -10.80
C THR A 333 -12.54 -14.61 -11.26
N ASP A 334 -13.23 -15.38 -10.42
CA ASP A 334 -14.55 -15.94 -10.72
C ASP A 334 -15.62 -14.85 -10.81
N VAL A 335 -15.51 -13.77 -10.02
CA VAL A 335 -16.35 -12.57 -10.15
C VAL A 335 -16.21 -11.95 -11.53
N VAL A 336 -14.99 -11.86 -12.08
CA VAL A 336 -14.81 -11.36 -13.45
C VAL A 336 -15.48 -12.30 -14.45
N HIS A 337 -15.32 -13.61 -14.31
CA HIS A 337 -15.98 -14.58 -15.18
C HIS A 337 -17.51 -14.53 -15.11
N ALA A 338 -18.09 -14.26 -13.94
CA ALA A 338 -19.53 -14.14 -13.75
C ALA A 338 -20.08 -12.79 -14.24
N GLY A 339 -19.29 -11.72 -14.12
CA GLY A 339 -19.71 -10.35 -14.43
C GLY A 339 -19.39 -9.87 -15.85
N THR A 340 -18.53 -10.57 -16.60
CA THR A 340 -18.04 -10.12 -17.91
C THR A 340 -18.08 -11.22 -18.97
N GLN A 341 -17.97 -10.85 -20.24
CA GLN A 341 -17.65 -11.78 -21.33
C GLN A 341 -16.15 -12.09 -21.43
N ALA A 342 -15.42 -12.18 -20.31
CA ALA A 342 -13.95 -12.37 -20.29
C ALA A 342 -13.47 -13.60 -21.08
N ARG A 343 -14.30 -14.64 -21.23
CA ARG A 343 -13.94 -15.82 -22.05
C ARG A 343 -13.76 -15.49 -23.54
N ASN A 344 -14.41 -14.42 -24.01
CA ASN A 344 -14.41 -14.01 -25.42
C ASN A 344 -13.43 -12.85 -25.70
N ASP A 345 -12.97 -12.13 -24.67
CA ASP A 345 -11.97 -11.07 -24.81
C ASP A 345 -10.57 -11.64 -24.51
N PRO A 346 -9.66 -11.71 -25.50
CA PRO A 346 -8.34 -12.29 -25.31
C PRO A 346 -7.49 -11.53 -24.28
N VAL A 347 -7.70 -10.22 -24.12
CA VAL A 347 -6.97 -9.39 -23.15
C VAL A 347 -7.46 -9.65 -21.74
N LEU A 348 -8.79 -9.75 -21.54
CA LEU A 348 -9.34 -10.12 -20.24
C LEU A 348 -8.92 -11.54 -19.84
N ARG A 349 -8.93 -12.48 -20.78
CA ARG A 349 -8.45 -13.84 -20.53
C ARG A 349 -6.98 -13.86 -20.10
N ASP A 350 -6.13 -13.11 -20.77
CA ASP A 350 -4.70 -13.01 -20.45
C ASP A 350 -4.46 -12.41 -19.05
N MET A 351 -5.20 -11.35 -18.69
CA MET A 351 -5.18 -10.82 -17.31
C MET A 351 -5.56 -11.88 -16.27
N LEU A 352 -6.64 -12.63 -16.49
CA LEU A 352 -7.15 -13.60 -15.51
C LEU A 352 -6.25 -14.85 -15.35
N LEU A 353 -5.37 -15.10 -16.33
CA LEU A 353 -4.33 -16.12 -16.24
C LEU A 353 -3.01 -15.58 -15.69
N SER A 354 -2.93 -14.26 -15.46
CA SER A 354 -1.73 -13.58 -14.98
C SER A 354 -1.69 -13.44 -13.46
N GLY A 355 -0.48 -13.21 -12.96
CA GLY A 355 -0.22 -12.89 -11.57
C GLY A 355 0.38 -14.03 -10.77
N VAL A 356 1.17 -13.65 -9.77
CA VAL A 356 1.83 -14.60 -8.88
C VAL A 356 0.92 -14.96 -7.72
N VAL A 357 0.96 -16.21 -7.30
CA VAL A 357 0.42 -16.65 -6.01
C VAL A 357 1.60 -17.20 -5.23
N LYS A 358 2.02 -16.50 -4.18
CA LYS A 358 3.03 -17.02 -3.25
C LYS A 358 2.30 -17.81 -2.15
N PRO A 359 2.76 -19.04 -1.83
CA PRO A 359 2.16 -19.82 -0.75
C PRO A 359 2.21 -19.04 0.57
N HIS A 360 1.16 -19.19 1.37
CA HIS A 360 1.16 -18.63 2.72
C HIS A 360 2.07 -19.49 3.58
N VAL A 361 2.82 -18.88 4.49
CA VAL A 361 3.69 -19.62 5.43
C VAL A 361 2.90 -20.63 6.28
N GLU A 362 1.57 -20.47 6.37
CA GLU A 362 0.66 -21.42 7.03
C GLU A 362 0.40 -22.70 6.23
N ASP A 363 0.70 -22.75 4.92
CA ASP A 363 0.54 -23.95 4.08
C ASP A 363 1.78 -24.87 4.10
N GLU A 364 2.81 -24.54 4.90
CA GLU A 364 4.06 -25.31 5.07
C GLU A 364 4.14 -26.07 6.43
N GLN A 365 3.02 -26.29 7.12
CA GLN A 365 2.98 -27.10 8.36
C GLN A 365 2.16 -28.37 8.24
#